data_AF-A0A0A8L2U6-F1
#
_entry.id   AF-A0A0A8L2U6-F1
#
_cell.length_a   1.000
_cell.length_b   1.000
_cell.length_c   1.000
_cell.angle_alpha   90.00
_cell.angle_beta   90.00
_cell.angle_gamma   90.00
#
_symmetry.space_group_name_H-M   'P 1'
#
loop_
_entity.id
_entity.type
_entity.pdbx_description
1 polymer ?
#
loop_
_entity_poly.entity_id
_entity_poly.type
_entity_poly.pdbx_seq_one_letter_code
_entity_poly.pdbx_strand_id
1 'polypeptide(L)'
;MSMYKLNGLNMTHSTGSFLNSAPVELTSVKGYQDFIAKQKKLKKQVTTQLSEDKSVGYVLDDSEVLATVSGEARDYLLELSGEN
;
A
#
# COMPACT_ATOMS: atom_id res chain seq x y z
N MET A 1 -52.38 -0.14 -9.95
CA MET A 1 -51.19 0.48 -9.33
C MET A 1 -50.54 -0.56 -8.44
N SER A 2 -49.51 -1.27 -8.90
CA SER A 2 -48.08 -0.91 -8.86
C SER A 2 -47.47 -1.11 -7.46
N MET A 3 -46.39 -1.85 -7.23
CA MET A 3 -45.45 -2.60 -8.08
C MET A 3 -44.49 -3.38 -7.13
N TYR A 4 -43.69 -4.27 -7.73
CA TYR A 4 -42.38 -4.84 -7.33
C TYR A 4 -42.25 -5.78 -6.11
N LYS A 5 -42.30 -7.08 -6.46
CA LYS A 5 -41.37 -8.10 -5.97
C LYS A 5 -39.93 -7.68 -6.33
N LEU A 6 -39.01 -7.66 -5.36
CA LEU A 6 -37.56 -7.62 -5.59
C LEU A 6 -36.93 -8.56 -4.54
N ASN A 7 -36.57 -9.81 -4.84
CA ASN A 7 -35.51 -10.32 -5.72
C ASN A 7 -34.13 -10.36 -5.03
N GLY A 8 -33.54 -11.55 -5.00
CA GLY A 8 -32.10 -11.81 -4.84
C GLY A 8 -31.58 -11.72 -3.40
N LEU A 9 -31.16 -12.79 -2.74
CA LEU A 9 -29.89 -13.46 -3.04
C LEU A 9 -28.82 -12.46 -3.49
N ASN A 10 -28.36 -11.60 -2.59
CA ASN A 10 -27.05 -10.98 -2.70
C ASN A 10 -26.58 -10.45 -1.33
N MET A 11 -26.31 -11.35 -0.39
CA MET A 11 -25.36 -11.05 0.70
C MET A 11 -23.94 -10.99 0.10
N THR A 12 -23.72 -10.08 -0.83
CA THR A 12 -22.41 -9.70 -1.29
C THR A 12 -21.99 -8.54 -0.43
N HIS A 13 -21.13 -8.86 0.53
CA HIS A 13 -19.99 -8.00 0.85
C HIS A 13 -20.37 -6.61 1.38
N SER A 14 -21.11 -6.57 2.49
CA SER A 14 -21.08 -5.41 3.39
C SER A 14 -19.78 -5.40 4.18
N THR A 15 -18.64 -5.29 3.50
CA THR A 15 -17.38 -4.77 4.08
C THR A 15 -17.41 -3.25 3.93
N GLY A 16 -18.52 -2.66 4.39
CA GLY A 16 -18.71 -1.22 4.41
C GLY A 16 -18.01 -0.65 5.63
N SER A 17 -16.98 0.15 5.37
CA SER A 17 -16.47 1.16 6.32
C SER A 17 -15.45 0.70 7.37
N PHE A 18 -14.32 0.10 6.97
CA PHE A 18 -13.09 0.10 7.80
C PHE A 18 -11.78 0.29 7.01
N LEU A 19 -11.85 0.65 5.73
CA LEU A 19 -10.67 1.07 4.99
C LEU A 19 -10.89 2.53 4.58
N ASN A 20 -10.94 3.40 5.59
CA ASN A 20 -10.52 4.78 5.39
C ASN A 20 -9.05 4.68 4.99
N SER A 21 -8.79 4.56 3.68
CA SER A 21 -7.57 4.08 3.05
C SER A 21 -6.32 4.47 3.83
N ALA A 22 -5.91 3.61 4.78
CA ALA A 22 -4.63 3.75 5.41
C ALA A 22 -3.60 3.51 4.31
N PRO A 23 -2.54 4.33 4.22
CA PRO A 23 -1.46 4.09 3.27
C PRO A 23 -1.00 2.65 3.41
N VAL A 24 -0.78 1.97 2.28
CA VAL A 24 -0.46 0.54 2.27
C VAL A 24 0.75 0.30 3.17
N GLU A 25 0.57 -0.43 4.27
CA GLU A 25 1.65 -0.74 5.20
C GLU A 25 2.47 -1.93 4.67
N LEU A 26 3.64 -1.62 4.12
CA LEU A 26 4.60 -2.61 3.66
C LEU A 26 5.51 -2.96 4.83
N THR A 27 5.07 -3.92 5.65
CA THR A 27 5.83 -4.42 6.81
C THR A 27 6.85 -5.49 6.46
N SER A 28 6.59 -6.26 5.40
CA SER A 28 7.45 -7.36 4.94
C SER A 28 8.17 -7.03 3.64
N VAL A 29 9.43 -7.46 3.51
CA VAL A 29 10.27 -7.27 2.32
C VAL A 29 9.57 -7.76 1.04
N LYS A 30 8.89 -8.90 1.13
CA LYS A 30 8.13 -9.47 0.00
C LYS A 30 7.00 -8.54 -0.46
N GLY A 31 6.30 -7.90 0.48
CA GLY A 31 5.25 -6.94 0.17
C GLY A 31 5.81 -5.73 -0.56
N TYR A 32 6.93 -5.19 -0.09
CA TYR A 32 7.63 -4.09 -0.74
C TYR A 32 8.10 -4.48 -2.15
N GLN A 33 8.73 -5.65 -2.32
CA GLN A 33 9.18 -6.11 -3.64
C GLN A 33 8.01 -6.30 -4.61
N ASP A 34 6.90 -6.91 -4.18
CA ASP A 34 5.70 -7.07 -5.01
C ASP A 34 5.10 -5.71 -5.39
N PHE A 35 5.10 -4.76 -4.44
CA PHE A 35 4.65 -3.40 -4.67
C PHE A 35 5.52 -2.71 -5.74
N ILE A 36 6.84 -2.66 -5.56
CA ILE A 36 7.76 -2.07 -6.54
C ILE A 36 7.66 -2.78 -7.90
N ALA A 37 7.51 -4.11 -7.93
CA ALA A 37 7.33 -4.86 -9.16
C ALA A 37 6.02 -4.46 -9.89
N LYS A 38 4.92 -4.25 -9.17
CA LYS A 38 3.67 -3.72 -9.72
C LYS A 38 3.86 -2.31 -10.28
N GLN A 39 4.54 -1.42 -9.55
CA GLN A 39 4.78 -0.05 -9.98
C GLN A 39 5.68 0.02 -11.22
N LYS A 40 6.72 -0.82 -11.29
CA LYS A 40 7.56 -0.99 -12.49
C LYS A 40 6.76 -1.46 -13.71
N LYS A 41 5.83 -2.42 -13.53
CA LYS A 41 4.93 -2.85 -14.61
C LYS A 41 4.03 -1.73 -15.10
N LEU A 42 3.60 -0.84 -14.20
CA LEU A 42 2.81 0.34 -14.50
C LEU A 42 3.65 1.51 -15.04
N LYS A 43 4.97 1.35 -15.20
CA LYS A 43 5.93 2.41 -15.56
C LYS A 43 5.83 3.65 -14.67
N LYS A 44 5.42 3.47 -13.41
CA LYS A 44 5.34 4.53 -12.40
C LYS A 44 6.72 4.76 -11.78
N GLN A 45 7.07 6.03 -11.57
CA GLN A 45 8.32 6.42 -10.94
C GLN A 45 8.08 6.52 -9.43
N VAL A 46 8.25 5.39 -8.75
CA VAL A 46 8.16 5.34 -7.30
C VAL A 46 9.53 5.59 -6.66
N THR A 47 9.56 6.52 -5.71
CA THR A 47 10.72 6.88 -4.91
C THR A 47 10.48 6.45 -3.47
N THR A 48 11.45 5.78 -2.89
CA THR A 48 11.39 5.39 -1.49
C THR A 48 12.18 6.39 -0.66
N GLN A 49 11.52 7.09 0.25
CA GLN A 49 12.16 7.96 1.23
C GLN A 49 12.05 7.33 2.61
N LEU A 50 13.16 7.23 3.34
CA LEU A 50 13.13 6.91 4.77
C LEU A 50 12.84 8.19 5.56
N SER A 51 12.10 8.06 6.66
CA SER A 51 11.92 9.16 7.61
C SER A 51 13.26 9.58 8.21
N GLU A 52 13.38 10.82 8.65
CA GLU A 52 14.59 11.34 9.31
C GLU A 52 14.97 10.53 10.56
N ASP A 53 13.97 10.08 11.33
CA ASP A 53 14.16 9.22 12.51
C ASP A 53 14.47 7.75 12.12
N LYS A 54 14.49 7.45 10.82
CA LYS A 54 14.58 6.10 10.23
C LYS A 54 13.50 5.14 10.68
N SER A 55 12.57 5.55 11.54
CA SER A 55 11.53 4.69 12.11
C SER A 55 10.63 4.03 11.08
N VAL A 56 10.27 4.75 10.01
CA VAL A 56 9.47 4.26 8.89
C VAL A 56 9.99 4.82 7.57
N GLY A 57 9.76 4.12 6.47
CA GLY A 57 9.91 4.62 5.11
C GLY A 57 8.57 4.92 4.47
N TYR A 58 8.60 5.66 3.39
CA TYR A 58 7.44 6.03 2.59
C TYR A 58 7.80 5.81 1.12
N VAL A 59 6.92 5.13 0.39
CA VAL A 59 7.00 5.02 -1.06
C VAL A 59 6.10 6.09 -1.64
N LEU A 60 6.71 7.03 -2.35
CA LEU A 60 6.04 8.13 -3.03
C LEU A 60 6.04 7.90 -4.54
N ASP A 61 4.94 8.24 -5.21
CA ASP A 61 4.86 8.33 -6.67
C ASP A 61 4.65 9.79 -7.03
N ASP A 62 5.66 10.41 -7.67
CA ASP A 62 5.73 11.83 -8.04
C ASP A 62 5.61 12.82 -6.86
N SER A 63 4.50 12.82 -6.13
CA SER A 63 4.25 13.59 -4.90
C SER A 63 3.18 12.95 -3.99
N GLU A 64 2.72 11.74 -4.31
CA GLU A 64 1.69 11.03 -3.54
C GLU A 64 2.29 9.87 -2.73
N VAL A 65 2.03 9.83 -1.42
CA VAL A 65 2.43 8.70 -0.57
C VAL A 65 1.53 7.52 -0.89
N LEU A 66 2.09 6.53 -1.57
CA LEU A 66 1.35 5.32 -1.93
C LEU A 66 1.39 4.26 -0.84
N ALA A 67 2.50 4.18 -0.12
CA ALA A 67 2.72 3.15 0.88
C ALA A 67 3.66 3.62 1.98
N THR A 68 3.45 3.12 3.20
CA THR A 68 4.36 3.30 4.33
C THR A 68 5.13 2.00 4.51
N VAL A 69 6.44 2.05 4.46
CA VAL A 69 7.33 0.92 4.71
C VAL A 69 7.73 0.91 6.17
N SER A 70 7.54 -0.21 6.85
CA SER A 70 7.90 -0.35 8.26
C SER A 70 8.41 -1.76 8.53
N GLY A 71 8.90 -2.04 9.74
CA GLY A 71 9.38 -3.38 10.11
C GLY A 71 10.51 -3.91 9.23
N GLU A 72 10.37 -5.15 8.76
CA GLU A 72 11.39 -5.87 7.98
C GLU A 72 11.68 -5.21 6.63
N ALA A 73 10.66 -4.66 5.99
CA ALA A 73 10.84 -3.97 4.72
C ALA A 73 11.66 -2.68 4.87
N ARG A 74 11.55 -1.99 6.02
CA ARG A 74 12.36 -0.81 6.34
C ARG A 74 13.81 -1.21 6.60
N ASP A 75 14.02 -2.30 7.34
CA ASP A 75 15.37 -2.83 7.60
C ASP A 75 16.10 -3.16 6.29
N TYR A 76 15.41 -3.88 5.39
CA TYR A 76 15.91 -4.20 4.05
C TYR A 76 16.26 -2.96 3.22
N LEU A 77 15.47 -1.89 3.31
CA LEU A 77 15.75 -0.62 2.63
C LEU A 77 16.95 0.11 3.19
N LEU A 78 17.14 0.08 4.51
CA LEU A 78 18.30 0.65 5.19
C LEU A 78 19.57 -0.08 4.77
N GLU A 79 19.54 -1.42 4.77
CA GLU A 79 20.63 -2.25 4.26
C GLU A 79 20.97 -1.94 2.80
N LEU A 80 19.95 -1.77 1.96
CA LEU A 80 20.12 -1.52 0.52
C LEU A 80 20.58 -0.09 0.21
N SER A 81 20.24 0.88 1.07
CA SER A 81 20.66 2.28 0.93
C SER A 81 22.13 2.51 1.35
N GLY A 82 22.79 1.51 1.94
CA GLY A 82 24.22 1.53 2.15
C GLY A 82 24.71 2.54 3.19
N GLU A 83 23.90 2.91 4.18
CA GLU A 83 24.40 3.56 5.39
C GLU A 83 25.15 2.52 6.24
N ASN A 84 26.42 2.32 5.94
CA ASN A 84 27.39 1.58 6.74
C ASN A 84 28.49 2.55 7.19
#